data_AF-A0A3R8W401-F1
#
_entry.id   AF-A0A3R8W401-F1
#
_cell.length_a   1.000
_cell.length_b   1.000
_cell.length_c   1.000
_cell.angle_alpha   90.00
_cell.angle_beta   90.00
_cell.angle_gamma   90.00
#
_symmetry.space_group_name_H-M   'P 1'
#
loop_
_entity.id
_entity.type
_entity.pdbx_description
1 polymer ?
#
loop_
_entity_poly.entity_id
_entity_poly.type
_entity_poly.pdbx_seq_one_letter_code
_entity_poly.pdbx_strand_id
1 'polypeptide(L)'
;MFITYRHTEVRLDRPFEYSPAQLWTAVEQDLQSPWFYVQIARLDGGEVAASTLLLQHIHDLESVIRSQSKRAWVEQVQIVTPAHLNGQARWLMEPLREAHLVQDNKGTRGLVYKVENNVRYSLHPQRNLEELALIKVLFSAELDLQCAEN
;
A
#
# COMPACT_ATOMS: atom_id res chain seq x y z
N MET A 1 0.54 -4.97 11.38
CA MET A 1 -0.73 -4.34 11.77
C MET A 1 -0.35 -2.99 12.34
N PHE A 2 -1.16 -1.96 12.11
CA PHE A 2 -0.98 -0.69 12.81
C PHE A 2 -1.75 -0.72 14.12
N ILE A 3 -1.09 -0.35 15.20
CA ILE A 3 -1.67 -0.27 16.55
C ILE A 3 -1.81 1.20 16.90
N THR A 4 -2.97 1.58 17.40
CA THR A 4 -3.22 2.91 17.93
C THR A 4 -3.36 2.84 19.45
N TYR A 5 -2.88 3.88 20.14
CA TYR A 5 -3.00 3.97 21.58
C TYR A 5 -3.91 5.13 21.96
N ARG A 6 -4.87 4.90 22.85
CA ARG A 6 -5.82 5.95 23.29
C ARG A 6 -5.14 7.20 23.85
N HIS A 7 -4.01 7.06 24.52
CA HIS A 7 -3.28 8.22 25.07
C HIS A 7 -2.61 9.08 24.00
N THR A 8 -2.51 8.59 22.75
CA THR A 8 -2.01 9.34 21.57
C THR A 8 -3.13 9.88 20.70
N GLU A 9 -4.40 9.62 21.07
CA GLU A 9 -5.55 10.18 20.38
C GLU A 9 -5.64 11.69 20.62
N VAL A 10 -5.72 12.45 19.53
CA VAL A 10 -5.90 13.90 19.56
C VAL A 10 -7.38 14.20 19.60
N ARG A 11 -7.80 14.94 20.63
CA ARG A 11 -9.15 15.52 20.64
C ARG A 11 -9.14 16.76 19.77
N LEU A 12 -9.95 16.73 18.73
CA LEU A 12 -10.19 17.90 17.90
C LEU A 12 -11.02 18.92 18.69
N ASP A 13 -10.62 20.18 18.63
CA ASP A 13 -11.47 21.28 19.09
C ASP A 13 -12.71 21.39 18.18
N ARG A 14 -13.77 22.03 18.69
CA ARG A 14 -15.14 22.05 18.11
C ARG A 14 -15.29 22.22 16.58
N PRO A 15 -14.46 22.96 15.81
CA PRO A 15 -14.72 23.10 14.38
C PRO A 15 -14.65 21.81 13.55
N PHE A 16 -14.19 20.68 14.11
CA PHE A 16 -14.18 19.38 13.41
C PHE A 16 -15.19 18.36 13.97
N GLU A 17 -16.14 18.78 14.82
CA GLU A 17 -17.13 17.89 15.49
C GLU A 17 -17.98 17.03 14.53
N TYR A 18 -18.04 17.38 13.24
CA TYR A 18 -18.82 16.64 12.24
C TYR A 18 -18.00 15.62 11.43
N SER A 19 -16.69 15.55 11.63
CA SER A 19 -15.88 14.53 10.97
C SER A 19 -15.99 13.20 11.73
N PRO A 20 -16.30 12.08 11.07
CA PRO A 20 -16.24 10.76 11.71
C PRO A 20 -14.79 10.30 11.96
N ALA A 21 -13.78 11.07 11.54
CA ALA A 21 -12.39 10.70 11.68
C ALA A 21 -11.86 10.95 13.10
N GLN A 22 -11.15 9.97 13.64
CA GLN A 22 -10.32 10.12 14.82
C GLN A 22 -8.87 10.39 14.40
N LEU A 23 -8.16 11.17 15.20
CA LEU A 23 -6.77 11.54 14.92
C LEU A 23 -5.85 10.96 15.98
N TRP A 24 -4.68 10.49 15.55
CA TRP A 24 -3.63 10.00 16.43
C TRP A 24 -2.31 10.70 16.10
N THR A 25 -1.55 11.05 17.15
CA THR A 25 -0.20 11.61 16.96
C THR A 25 0.82 10.55 16.58
N ALA A 26 0.53 9.28 16.85
CA ALA A 26 1.41 8.16 16.55
C ALA A 26 0.62 6.88 16.31
N VAL A 27 1.18 6.00 15.48
CA VAL A 27 0.76 4.62 15.29
C VAL A 27 1.98 3.73 15.39
N GLU A 28 1.84 2.57 16.02
CA GLU A 28 2.90 1.57 16.08
C GLU A 28 2.72 0.53 14.97
N GLN A 29 3.82 0.06 14.39
CA GLN A 29 3.82 -1.01 13.41
C GLN A 29 4.41 -2.28 14.03
N ASP A 30 3.53 -3.20 14.40
CA ASP A 30 3.91 -4.43 15.14
C ASP A 30 4.46 -5.55 14.23
N LEU A 31 4.10 -5.55 12.95
CA LEU A 31 4.55 -6.58 12.01
C LEU A 31 5.81 -6.18 11.26
N GLN A 32 6.83 -7.04 11.32
CA GLN A 32 8.00 -7.03 10.45
C GLN A 32 7.64 -7.56 9.05
N SER A 33 6.65 -6.93 8.40
CA SER A 33 6.16 -7.27 7.07
C SER A 33 5.99 -6.00 6.25
N PRO A 34 6.03 -6.08 4.91
CA PRO A 34 5.85 -4.89 4.10
C PRO A 34 4.46 -4.28 4.28
N TRP A 35 4.39 -2.96 4.10
CA TRP A 35 3.15 -2.18 4.10
C TRP A 35 3.19 -1.15 2.97
N PHE A 36 2.06 -0.51 2.68
CA PHE A 36 1.91 0.36 1.52
C PHE A 36 1.60 1.80 1.93
N TYR A 37 2.31 2.74 1.31
CA TYR A 37 2.07 4.18 1.42
C TYR A 37 1.36 4.62 0.14
N VAL A 38 0.08 4.95 0.24
CA VAL A 38 -0.83 5.13 -0.89
C VAL A 38 -1.35 6.55 -0.92
N GLN A 39 -0.98 7.32 -1.93
CA GLN A 39 -1.48 8.67 -2.15
C GLN A 39 -2.79 8.63 -2.94
N ILE A 40 -3.82 9.25 -2.40
CA ILE A 40 -5.15 9.34 -3.00
C ILE A 40 -5.49 10.82 -3.20
N ALA A 41 -5.79 11.18 -4.43
CA ALA A 41 -6.36 12.47 -4.78
C ALA A 41 -7.88 12.40 -4.78
N ARG A 42 -8.54 13.48 -4.33
CA ARG A 42 -9.99 13.64 -4.35
C ARG A 42 -10.37 15.01 -4.89
N LEU A 43 -11.34 15.04 -5.79
CA LEU A 43 -11.94 16.27 -6.30
C LEU A 43 -13.06 16.74 -5.37
N ASP A 44 -12.83 17.84 -4.66
CA ASP A 44 -13.79 18.49 -3.79
C ASP A 44 -13.93 19.98 -4.14
N GLY A 45 -15.16 20.45 -4.35
CA GLY A 45 -15.40 21.84 -4.73
C GLY A 45 -14.74 22.36 -6.02
N GLY A 46 -14.14 21.48 -6.84
CA GLY A 46 -13.35 21.87 -8.02
C GLY A 46 -11.84 21.92 -7.77
N GLU A 47 -11.41 21.72 -6.53
CA GLU A 47 -10.00 21.58 -6.15
C GLU A 47 -9.64 20.11 -5.90
N VAL A 48 -8.39 19.75 -6.18
CA VAL A 48 -7.86 18.42 -5.91
C VAL A 48 -7.16 18.45 -4.55
N ALA A 49 -7.69 17.69 -3.60
CA ALA A 49 -7.08 17.46 -2.29
C ALA A 49 -6.46 16.06 -2.24
N ALA A 50 -5.18 15.98 -1.87
CA ALA A 50 -4.48 14.72 -1.69
C ALA A 50 -4.43 14.31 -0.21
N SER A 51 -4.56 13.01 0.04
CA SER A 51 -4.32 12.40 1.35
C SER A 51 -3.55 11.10 1.19
N THR A 52 -2.86 10.66 2.22
CA THR A 52 -2.17 9.37 2.21
C THR A 52 -2.85 8.36 3.11
N LEU A 53 -3.06 7.15 2.60
CA LEU A 53 -3.39 5.97 3.40
C LEU A 53 -2.15 5.10 3.64
N LEU A 54 -2.03 4.59 4.85
CA LEU A 54 -1.07 3.54 5.20
C LEU A 54 -1.84 2.23 5.28
N LEU A 55 -1.54 1.29 4.38
CA LEU A 55 -2.25 0.02 4.28
C LEU A 55 -1.33 -1.13 4.69
N GLN A 56 -1.81 -2.00 5.57
CA GLN A 56 -1.04 -3.15 6.01
C GLN A 56 -1.05 -4.30 4.99
N HIS A 57 -2.16 -4.47 4.27
CA HIS A 57 -2.35 -5.64 3.42
C HIS A 57 -2.62 -5.27 1.97
N ILE A 58 -2.16 -6.13 1.07
CA ILE A 58 -2.31 -5.93 -0.38
C ILE A 58 -3.78 -5.98 -0.84
N HIS A 59 -4.64 -6.71 -0.12
CA HIS A 59 -6.08 -6.78 -0.46
C HIS A 59 -6.80 -5.47 -0.15
N ASP A 60 -6.32 -4.70 0.82
CA ASP A 60 -6.82 -3.36 1.10
C ASP A 60 -6.45 -2.43 -0.06
N LEU A 61 -5.21 -2.50 -0.54
CA LEU A 61 -4.79 -1.77 -1.73
C LEU A 61 -5.66 -2.16 -2.93
N GLU A 62 -5.83 -3.46 -3.20
CA GLU A 62 -6.67 -3.92 -4.30
C GLU A 62 -8.11 -3.36 -4.20
N SER A 63 -8.65 -3.28 -2.99
CA SER A 63 -9.99 -2.72 -2.74
C SER A 63 -10.03 -1.21 -2.99
N VAL A 64 -8.99 -0.47 -2.59
CA VAL A 64 -8.84 0.96 -2.91
C VAL A 64 -8.78 1.17 -4.42
N ILE A 65 -7.99 0.38 -5.14
CA ILE A 65 -7.84 0.47 -6.60
C ILE A 65 -9.16 0.22 -7.32
N ARG A 66 -9.94 -0.78 -6.89
CA ARG A 66 -11.29 -1.05 -7.45
C ARG A 66 -12.31 0.04 -7.11
N SER A 67 -12.10 0.78 -6.04
CA SER A 67 -13.00 1.86 -5.60
C SER A 67 -12.73 3.21 -6.27
N GLN A 68 -11.71 3.29 -7.12
CA GLN A 68 -11.37 4.51 -7.85
C GLN A 68 -12.54 5.01 -8.70
N SER A 69 -12.61 6.33 -8.85
CA SER A 69 -13.64 7.02 -9.61
C SER A 69 -13.08 8.31 -10.21
N LYS A 70 -13.86 8.96 -11.07
CA LYS A 70 -13.50 10.28 -11.64
C LYS A 70 -13.27 11.38 -10.59
N ARG A 71 -13.72 11.17 -9.35
CA ARG A 71 -13.58 12.14 -8.25
C ARG A 71 -12.60 11.69 -7.17
N ALA A 72 -12.08 10.47 -7.24
CA ALA A 72 -11.12 9.95 -6.28
C ALA A 72 -10.27 8.86 -6.94
N TRP A 73 -8.97 9.09 -7.06
CA TRP A 73 -8.05 8.18 -7.73
C TRP A 73 -6.75 8.05 -6.94
N VAL A 74 -6.01 6.98 -7.23
CA VAL A 74 -4.70 6.71 -6.65
C VAL A 74 -3.64 7.34 -7.55
N GLU A 75 -2.83 8.23 -6.99
CA GLU A 75 -1.76 8.90 -7.72
C GLU A 75 -0.45 8.11 -7.61
N GLN A 76 -0.17 7.59 -6.43
CA GLN A 76 1.09 6.92 -6.12
C GLN A 76 0.88 5.79 -5.13
N VAL A 77 1.63 4.70 -5.34
CA VAL A 77 1.76 3.61 -4.38
C VAL A 77 3.23 3.35 -4.16
N GLN A 78 3.66 3.37 -2.90
CA GLN A 78 4.98 2.94 -2.48
C GLN A 78 4.84 1.73 -1.56
N ILE A 79 5.80 0.82 -1.65
CA ILE A 79 5.94 -0.30 -0.71
C ILE A 79 7.07 0.01 0.26
N VAL A 80 6.82 -0.24 1.54
CA VAL A 80 7.81 -0.08 2.60
C VAL A 80 8.21 -1.45 3.08
N THR A 81 9.47 -1.82 2.85
CA THR A 81 9.99 -3.18 3.05
C THR A 81 10.96 -3.23 4.23
N PRO A 82 10.89 -4.28 5.08
CA PRO A 82 11.84 -4.47 6.16
C PRO A 82 13.21 -4.94 5.66
N ALA A 83 14.25 -4.69 6.47
CA ALA A 83 15.64 -5.05 6.21
C ALA A 83 15.84 -6.50 5.73
N HIS A 84 15.20 -7.47 6.39
CA HIS A 84 15.33 -8.89 6.04
C HIS A 84 14.72 -9.26 4.68
N LEU A 85 13.78 -8.46 4.16
CA LEU A 85 13.13 -8.69 2.87
C LEU A 85 13.88 -8.00 1.74
N ASN A 86 14.37 -6.78 1.98
CA ASN A 86 15.06 -5.99 0.96
C ASN A 86 16.58 -6.21 0.90
N GLY A 87 17.13 -6.97 1.86
CA GLY A 87 18.56 -7.29 1.93
C GLY A 87 19.44 -6.13 2.38
N GLN A 88 18.84 -5.05 2.90
CA GLN A 88 19.55 -3.87 3.41
C GLN A 88 19.56 -3.85 4.94
N ALA A 89 20.33 -2.93 5.53
CA ALA A 89 20.41 -2.77 6.99
C ALA A 89 19.24 -1.97 7.60
N ARG A 90 18.26 -1.54 6.79
CA ARG A 90 17.17 -0.64 7.21
C ARG A 90 15.89 -0.90 6.42
N TRP A 91 14.79 -0.32 6.90
CA TRP A 91 13.57 -0.20 6.10
C TRP A 91 13.83 0.66 4.87
N LEU A 92 13.23 0.26 3.75
CA LEU A 92 13.24 1.03 2.51
C LEU A 92 11.81 1.31 2.08
N MET A 93 11.60 2.49 1.51
CA MET A 93 10.34 2.90 0.89
C MET A 93 10.63 3.14 -0.59
N GLU A 94 9.94 2.40 -1.46
CA GLU A 94 10.20 2.38 -2.90
C GLU A 94 8.89 2.42 -3.69
N PRO A 95 8.87 3.07 -4.88
CA PRO A 95 7.70 3.03 -5.75
C PRO A 95 7.34 1.59 -6.14
N LEU A 96 6.10 1.20 -5.85
CA LEU A 96 5.58 -0.10 -6.24
C LEU A 96 5.21 -0.05 -7.73
N ARG A 97 5.72 -1.00 -8.50
CA ARG A 97 5.40 -1.14 -9.93
C ARG A 97 4.31 -2.18 -10.16
N GLU A 98 4.44 -3.35 -9.54
CA GLU A 98 3.44 -4.42 -9.67
C GLU A 98 3.33 -5.20 -8.36
N ALA A 99 2.14 -5.75 -8.08
CA ALA A 99 1.94 -6.75 -7.04
C ALA A 99 1.19 -7.95 -7.60
N HIS A 100 1.71 -9.15 -7.35
CA HIS A 100 1.22 -10.40 -7.90
C HIS A 100 0.87 -11.39 -6.80
N LEU A 101 -0.29 -12.03 -6.94
CA LEU A 101 -0.57 -13.30 -6.28
C LEU A 101 -0.02 -14.42 -7.15
N VAL A 102 0.85 -15.23 -6.57
CA VAL A 102 1.50 -16.35 -7.26
C VAL A 102 1.27 -17.65 -6.50
N GLN A 103 1.49 -18.79 -7.16
CA GLN A 103 1.35 -20.10 -6.57
C GLN A 103 2.45 -21.05 -7.07
N ASP A 104 2.98 -21.89 -6.17
CA ASP A 104 3.89 -22.97 -6.55
C ASP A 104 3.14 -24.21 -7.07
N ASN A 105 3.91 -25.20 -7.54
CA ASN A 105 3.37 -26.47 -8.02
C ASN A 105 2.71 -27.35 -6.93
N LYS A 106 2.91 -27.04 -5.64
CA LYS A 106 2.27 -27.70 -4.51
C LYS A 106 0.97 -27.02 -4.10
N GLY A 107 0.62 -25.89 -4.72
CA GLY A 107 -0.57 -25.11 -4.40
C GLY A 107 -0.36 -24.05 -3.33
N THR A 108 0.87 -23.86 -2.83
CA THR A 108 1.20 -22.81 -1.86
C THR A 108 1.11 -21.46 -2.54
N ARG A 109 0.35 -20.52 -1.97
CA ARG A 109 0.20 -19.16 -2.48
C ARG A 109 1.13 -18.18 -1.78
N GLY A 110 1.55 -17.15 -2.49
CA GLY A 110 2.35 -16.08 -1.94
C GLY A 110 2.26 -14.81 -2.76
N LEU A 111 2.93 -13.77 -2.28
CA LEU A 111 2.93 -12.46 -2.89
C LEU A 111 4.31 -12.14 -3.42
N VAL A 112 4.36 -11.59 -4.64
CA VAL A 112 5.56 -11.05 -5.25
C VAL A 112 5.31 -9.60 -5.59
N TYR A 113 6.19 -8.72 -5.15
CA TYR A 113 6.17 -7.29 -5.42
C TYR A 113 7.31 -6.96 -6.36
N LYS A 114 7.05 -6.12 -7.35
CA LYS A 114 8.06 -5.54 -8.24
C LYS A 114 8.13 -4.06 -7.96
N VAL A 115 9.33 -3.55 -7.75
CA VAL A 115 9.60 -2.10 -7.59
C VAL A 115 10.42 -1.61 -8.79
N GLU A 116 10.92 -0.38 -8.71
CA GLU A 116 11.82 0.19 -9.72
C GLU A 116 13.05 -0.69 -9.99
N ASN A 117 13.67 -0.48 -11.16
CA ASN A 117 14.86 -1.21 -11.60
C ASN A 117 14.68 -2.75 -11.64
N ASN A 118 13.44 -3.21 -11.81
CA ASN A 118 13.06 -4.63 -11.86
C ASN A 118 13.42 -5.44 -10.60
N VAL A 119 13.63 -4.78 -9.45
CA VAL A 119 13.85 -5.48 -8.18
C VAL A 119 12.53 -6.15 -7.75
N ARG A 120 12.64 -7.38 -7.23
CA ARG A 120 11.48 -8.19 -6.81
C ARG A 120 11.63 -8.63 -5.36
N TYR A 121 10.57 -8.48 -4.59
CA TYR A 121 10.45 -8.97 -3.22
C TYR A 121 9.39 -10.07 -3.16
N SER A 122 9.72 -11.20 -2.56
CA SER A 122 8.80 -12.34 -2.45
C SER A 122 8.51 -12.64 -0.99
N LEU A 123 7.22 -12.78 -0.66
CA LEU A 123 6.75 -13.35 0.61
C LEU A 123 6.41 -14.83 0.48
N HIS A 124 6.71 -15.44 -0.68
CA HIS A 124 6.55 -16.87 -0.87
C HIS A 124 7.80 -17.64 -0.39
N PRO A 125 7.67 -18.82 0.25
CA PRO A 125 8.82 -19.59 0.72
C PRO A 125 9.77 -20.07 -0.40
N GLN A 126 9.24 -20.32 -1.60
CA GLN A 126 10.06 -20.66 -2.78
C GLN A 126 10.90 -19.46 -3.21
N ARG A 127 12.22 -19.68 -3.31
CA ARG A 127 13.20 -18.68 -3.73
C ARG A 127 13.31 -18.56 -5.24
N ASN A 128 13.05 -19.65 -5.98
CA ASN A 128 13.01 -19.61 -7.43
C ASN A 128 11.67 -19.04 -7.92
N LEU A 129 11.65 -17.75 -8.25
CA LEU A 129 10.43 -17.07 -8.69
C LEU A 129 9.93 -17.55 -10.06
N GLU A 130 10.76 -18.23 -10.86
CA GLU A 130 10.38 -18.76 -12.18
C GLU A 130 9.49 -20.00 -12.07
N GLU A 131 9.55 -20.71 -10.94
CA GLU A 131 8.68 -21.85 -10.65
C GLU A 131 7.29 -21.43 -10.13
N LEU A 132 7.06 -20.13 -9.95
CA LEU A 132 5.82 -19.59 -9.45
C LEU A 132 4.91 -19.22 -10.61
N ALA A 133 3.73 -19.85 -10.65
CA ALA A 133 2.69 -19.49 -11.60
C ALA A 133 1.99 -18.19 -11.14
N LEU A 134 1.86 -17.21 -12.03
CA LEU A 134 1.05 -16.03 -11.80
C LEU A 134 -0.42 -16.43 -11.73
N ILE A 135 -1.06 -16.18 -10.58
CA ILE A 135 -2.50 -16.41 -10.40
C ILE A 135 -3.28 -15.15 -10.72
N LYS A 136 -2.81 -14.01 -10.23
CA LYS A 136 -3.52 -12.74 -10.37
C LYS A 136 -2.59 -11.54 -10.21
N VAL A 137 -2.79 -10.53 -11.04
CA VAL A 137 -2.24 -9.18 -10.81
C VAL A 137 -3.15 -8.45 -9.84
N LEU A 138 -2.61 -8.06 -8.69
CA LEU A 138 -3.33 -7.35 -7.63
C LEU A 138 -3.19 -5.83 -7.75
N PHE A 139 -2.11 -5.38 -8.37
CA PHE A 139 -1.84 -3.97 -8.67
C PHE A 139 -0.82 -3.87 -9.82
N SER A 140 -1.02 -2.92 -10.72
CA SER A 140 -0.09 -2.48 -11.76
C SER A 140 -0.07 -0.95 -11.83
N ALA A 141 1.10 -0.35 -11.61
CA ALA A 141 1.25 1.09 -11.64
C ALA A 141 0.89 1.72 -13.01
N GLU A 142 1.07 0.97 -14.09
CA GLU A 142 0.74 1.42 -15.45
C GLU A 142 -0.77 1.49 -15.70
N LEU A 143 -1.53 0.55 -15.12
CA LEU A 143 -2.97 0.43 -15.36
C LEU A 143 -3.80 1.14 -14.30
N ASP A 144 -3.31 1.14 -13.07
CA ASP A 144 -4.12 1.49 -11.91
C ASP A 144 -3.87 2.91 -11.39
N LEU A 145 -2.73 3.52 -11.70
CA LEU A 145 -2.43 4.89 -11.27
C LEU A 145 -2.93 5.89 -12.30
N GLN A 146 -3.47 7.00 -11.80
CA GLN A 146 -3.83 8.15 -12.63
C GLN A 146 -2.97 9.34 -12.19
N CYS A 147 -2.29 9.96 -13.15
CA CYS A 147 -1.68 11.28 -12.90
C CYS A 147 -2.78 12.33 -12.92
N ALA A 148 -2.68 13.35 -12.07
CA ALA A 148 -3.45 14.57 -12.28
C ALA A 148 -3.09 15.12 -13.67
N GLU A 149 -4.05 15.11 -14.61
CA GLU A 149 -3.92 15.90 -15.83
C GLU A 149 -3.88 17.37 -15.38
N ASN A 150 -2.71 18.01 -15.54
CA ASN A 150 -2.51 19.45 -15.34
C ASN A 150 -3.27 20.25 -16.41
#